data_AF-A0A519H8I8-F1
#
_entry.id   AF-A0A519H8I8-F1
#
_cell.length_a   1.000
_cell.length_b   1.000
_cell.length_c   1.000
_cell.angle_alpha   90.00
_cell.angle_beta   90.00
_cell.angle_gamma   90.00
#
_symmetry.space_group_name_H-M   'P 1'
#
loop_
_entity.id
_entity.type
_entity.pdbx_description
1 polymer ?
#
loop_
_entity_poly.entity_id
_entity_poly.type
_entity_poly.pdbx_seq_one_letter_code
_entity_poly.pdbx_strand_id
1 'polypeptide(L)' 'MAKRTILSFPDKRLHTVAKPVQGVDARIKALAADMLETMYDAAGIGLAATQIDVHERLVVIDT' A
#
# COMPACT_ATOMS: atom_id res chain seq x y z
N MET A 1 3.80 11.14 -8.31
CA MET A 1 3.82 10.01 -7.37
C MET A 1 4.31 10.56 -6.04
N ALA A 2 3.83 9.98 -4.94
CA ALA A 2 4.06 10.49 -3.60
C ALA A 2 4.44 9.35 -2.66
N LYS A 3 5.65 9.45 -2.10
CA LYS A 3 6.15 8.58 -1.04
C LYS A 3 5.22 8.60 0.18
N ARG A 4 4.86 7.41 0.67
CA ARG A 4 3.98 7.23 1.84
C ARG A 4 4.79 6.74 3.04
N THR A 5 4.31 7.06 4.24
CA THR A 5 4.89 6.52 5.48
C THR A 5 4.45 5.09 5.67
N ILE A 6 5.42 4.17 5.84
CA ILE A 6 5.16 2.78 6.20
C ILE A 6 4.91 2.69 7.71
N LEU A 7 3.75 2.17 8.10
CA LEU A 7 3.41 1.84 9.47
C LEU A 7 4.28 0.69 9.98
N SER A 8 4.74 0.79 11.22
CA SER A 8 5.53 -0.25 11.88
C SER A 8 4.76 -0.86 13.04
N PHE A 9 5.01 -2.14 13.33
CA PHE A 9 4.48 -2.78 14.53
C PHE A 9 4.92 -2.00 15.79
N PRO A 10 4.06 -1.78 16.80
CA PRO A 10 2.72 -2.36 17.02
C PRO A 10 1.54 -1.46 16.61
N ASP A 11 1.63 -0.70 15.51
CA ASP A 11 0.54 0.17 15.07
C ASP A 11 -0.76 -0.62 14.84
N LYS A 12 -1.83 -0.27 15.57
CA LYS A 12 -3.12 -0.97 15.54
C LYS A 12 -3.76 -0.97 14.15
N ARG A 13 -3.45 0.01 13.31
CA ARG A 13 -3.98 0.11 11.94
C ARG A 13 -3.50 -1.04 11.06
N LEU A 14 -2.36 -1.67 11.39
CA LEU A 14 -1.90 -2.88 10.71
C LEU A 14 -2.84 -4.08 10.91
N HIS A 15 -3.71 -4.05 11.92
CA HIS A 15 -4.72 -5.09 12.17
C HIS A 15 -6.09 -4.79 11.52
N THR A 16 -6.26 -3.65 10.85
CA THR A 16 -7.52 -3.33 10.16
C THR A 16 -7.73 -4.25 8.96
N VAL A 17 -8.90 -4.90 8.90
CA VAL A 17 -9.28 -5.75 7.76
C VAL A 17 -9.57 -4.87 6.53
N ALA A 18 -8.77 -5.05 5.48
CA ALA A 18 -8.91 -4.31 4.24
C ALA A 18 -10.19 -4.68 3.48
N LYS A 19 -10.86 -3.65 2.93
CA LYS A 19 -12.09 -3.78 2.15
C LYS A 19 -11.78 -4.10 0.68
N PRO A 20 -12.65 -4.82 -0.05
CA PRO A 20 -12.48 -5.06 -1.48
C PRO A 20 -12.36 -3.75 -2.27
N VAL A 21 -11.48 -3.72 -3.26
CA VAL A 21 -11.45 -2.66 -4.27
C VAL A 21 -12.67 -2.84 -5.18
N GLN A 22 -13.51 -1.81 -5.31
CA GLN A 22 -14.76 -1.89 -6.09
C GLN A 22 -14.54 -1.71 -7.60
N GLY A 23 -13.43 -1.09 -8.00
CA GLY A 23 -13.06 -0.90 -9.40
C GLY A 23 -11.64 -0.35 -9.53
N VAL A 24 -10.96 -0.70 -10.62
CA VAL A 24 -9.58 -0.25 -10.89
C VAL A 24 -9.62 1.05 -11.70
N ASP A 25 -9.93 2.13 -11.01
CA ASP A 25 -9.99 3.48 -11.57
C ASP A 25 -8.61 4.18 -11.56
N ALA A 26 -8.60 5.46 -11.95
CA ALA A 26 -7.39 6.27 -11.93
C ALA A 26 -6.79 6.43 -10.51
N ARG A 27 -7.63 6.42 -9.46
CA ARG A 27 -7.18 6.53 -8.07
C ARG A 27 -6.44 5.26 -7.63
N ILE A 28 -6.95 4.07 -7.97
CA ILE A 28 -6.27 2.81 -7.70
C ILE A 28 -4.94 2.71 -8.45
N LYS A 29 -4.91 3.14 -9.72
CA LYS A 29 -3.65 3.18 -10.49
C LYS A 29 -2.62 4.13 -9.87
N ALA A 30 -3.05 5.32 -9.44
CA ALA A 30 -2.19 6.26 -8.74
C ALA A 30 -1.70 5.71 -7.39
N LEU A 31 -2.57 5.05 -6.63
CA LEU A 31 -2.20 4.40 -5.37
C LEU A 31 -1.18 3.28 -5.58
N ALA A 32 -1.37 2.42 -6.57
CA ALA A 32 -0.41 1.36 -6.90
C ALA A 32 0.97 1.93 -7.28
N ALA A 33 0.99 3.04 -8.02
CA ALA A 33 2.22 3.76 -8.34
C ALA A 33 2.92 4.34 -7.09
N ASP A 34 2.18 4.99 -6.20
CA ASP A 34 2.72 5.49 -4.91
C ASP A 34 3.24 4.33 -4.04
N MET A 35 2.56 3.18 -4.06
CA MET A 35 2.96 1.97 -3.33
C MET A 35 4.26 1.37 -3.88
N LEU A 36 4.43 1.30 -5.20
CA LEU A 36 5.67 0.84 -5.82
C LEU A 36 6.84 1.77 -5.47
N GLU A 37 6.65 3.09 -5.60
CA GLU A 37 7.68 4.07 -5.22
C GLU A 37 8.08 3.92 -3.74
N THR A 38 7.10 3.78 -2.85
CA THR A 38 7.33 3.58 -1.41
C THR A 38 8.05 2.26 -1.12
N MET A 39 7.71 1.18 -1.85
CA MET A 39 8.35 -0.12 -1.72
C MET A 39 9.82 -0.10 -2.13
N TYR A 40 10.14 0.50 -3.28
CA TYR A 40 11.53 0.59 -3.76
C TYR A 40 12.40 1.44 -2.84
N ASP A 41 11.87 2.56 -2.34
CA ASP A 41 12.58 3.40 -1.38
C ASP A 41 12.90 2.65 -0.07
N ALA A 42 11.99 1.80 0.38
CA ALA A 42 12.19 0.94 1.54
C ALA A 42 13.04 -0.32 1.24
N ALA A 43 13.57 -0.48 0.02
CA ALA A 43 14.25 -1.68 -0.46
C ALA A 43 13.44 -2.97 -0.22
N GLY A 44 12.11 -2.88 -0.32
CA GLY A 44 11.18 -3.98 -0.14
C GLY A 44 10.88 -4.73 -1.45
N ILE A 45 10.40 -5.97 -1.31
CA ILE A 45 9.95 -6.83 -2.43
C ILE A 45 8.43 -6.75 -2.61
N GLY A 46 7.70 -6.37 -1.57
CA GLY A 46 6.25 -6.23 -1.61
C GLY A 46 5.72 -5.25 -0.59
N LEU A 47 4.58 -4.64 -0.89
CA LEU A 47 3.88 -3.68 -0.02
C LEU A 47 2.37 -3.85 -0.16
N ALA A 48 1.68 -4.03 0.97
CA ALA A 48 0.22 -4.01 1.06
C ALA A 48 -0.29 -2.61 1.43
N ALA A 49 -1.43 -2.20 0.87
CA ALA A 49 -1.98 -0.86 1.08
C ALA A 49 -2.21 -0.53 2.58
N THR A 50 -2.56 -1.52 3.40
CA THR A 50 -2.71 -1.34 4.87
C THR A 50 -1.43 -0.82 5.52
N GLN A 51 -0.24 -1.17 5.01
CA GLN A 51 1.03 -0.71 5.56
C GLN A 51 1.25 0.80 5.36
N ILE A 52 0.48 1.46 4.48
CA ILE A 52 0.52 2.91 4.26
C ILE A 52 -0.79 3.58 4.67
N ASP A 53 -1.52 2.97 5.60
CA ASP A 53 -2.80 3.45 6.15
C ASP A 53 -3.93 3.55 5.11
N VAL A 54 -3.90 2.67 4.09
CA VAL A 54 -4.98 2.54 3.11
C VAL A 54 -5.58 1.14 3.19
N HIS A 55 -6.76 1.02 3.78
CA HIS A 55 -7.39 -0.27 4.07
C HIS A 55 -8.22 -0.83 2.90
N GLU A 56 -7.58 -0.98 1.76
CA GLU A 56 -8.12 -1.59 0.54
C GLU A 56 -7.31 -2.83 0.16
N ARG A 57 -7.97 -3.84 -0.41
CA ARG A 57 -7.34 -5.11 -0.83
C ARG A 57 -6.50 -4.90 -2.09
N LEU A 58 -5.34 -4.28 -1.91
CA LEU A 58 -4.36 -3.97 -2.95
C LEU A 58 -2.95 -4.29 -2.42
N VAL A 59 -2.15 -4.93 -3.26
CA VAL A 59 -0.76 -5.30 -2.99
C VAL A 59 0.06 -5.01 -4.26
N VAL A 60 1.30 -4.57 -4.08
CA VAL A 60 2.31 -4.50 -5.14
C VAL A 60 3.48 -5.40 -4.77
N ILE A 61 4.11 -6.03 -5.78
CA ILE A 61 5.23 -6.95 -5.64
C ILE A 61 6.14 -6.75 -6.86
N ASP A 62 7.47 -6.68 -6.65
CA ASP A 62 8.48 -6.76 -7.71
C ASP A 62 9.72 -7.53 -7.21
N THR A 63 10.28 -8.41 -8.04
CA THR A 63 11.31 -9.42 -7.69
C THR A 63 12.53 -9.38 -8.60
#